data_AF-A0A5P1F2U4-F1
#
_entry.id   AF-A0A5P1F2U4-F1
#
_cell.length_a   1.000
_cell.length_b   1.000
_cell.length_c   1.000
_cell.angle_alpha   90.00
_cell.angle_beta   90.00
_cell.angle_gamma   90.00
#
_symmetry.space_group_name_H-M   'P 1'
#
loop_
_entity.id
_entity.type
_entity.pdbx_description
1 polymer ?
#
loop_
_entity_poly.entity_id
_entity_poly.type
_entity_poly.pdbx_seq_one_letter_code
_entity_poly.pdbx_strand_id
1 'polypeptide(L)'
;MELKKVFAFGLLFELISLATGLDRSDFPSSFLFGTATSCYQIEGGYLEGNKSLNNWDVFTHMPGNIKDGSTGDVADDHYHRYMEDVELMHSLGVNSYRFSISWSRVLPRGRFGEINSIGVKFYNDLIDALLLKGSI
;
A
#
# COMPACT_ATOMS: atom_id res chain seq x y z
N MET A 1 -36.15 -11.51 40.40
CA MET A 1 -34.71 -11.25 40.21
C MET A 1 -34.09 -12.10 39.10
N GLU A 2 -34.67 -13.27 38.79
CA GLU A 2 -34.09 -14.23 37.82
C GLU A 2 -34.38 -13.92 36.34
N LEU A 3 -35.54 -13.37 36.01
CA LEU A 3 -35.93 -13.15 34.60
C LEU A 3 -35.05 -12.10 33.88
N LYS A 4 -34.68 -11.01 34.57
CA LYS A 4 -33.80 -9.97 34.02
C LYS A 4 -32.37 -10.47 33.75
N LYS A 5 -31.89 -11.45 34.53
CA LYS A 5 -30.57 -12.07 34.35
C LYS A 5 -30.56 -12.99 33.13
N VAL A 6 -31.62 -13.77 32.93
CA VAL A 6 -31.78 -14.65 31.75
C VAL A 6 -31.85 -13.84 30.45
N PHE A 7 -32.61 -12.74 30.43
CA PHE A 7 -32.64 -11.83 29.28
C PHE A 7 -31.29 -11.16 29.01
N ALA A 8 -30.59 -10.70 30.05
CA ALA A 8 -29.26 -10.11 29.90
C ALA A 8 -28.22 -11.13 29.40
N PHE A 9 -28.32 -12.39 29.81
CA PHE A 9 -27.43 -13.46 29.35
C PHE A 9 -27.72 -13.87 27.89
N GLY A 10 -29.00 -13.88 27.49
CA GLY A 10 -29.40 -14.09 26.09
C GLY A 10 -28.95 -12.97 25.16
N LEU A 11 -29.12 -11.71 25.58
CA LEU A 11 -28.62 -10.54 24.83
C LEU A 11 -27.09 -10.51 24.74
N LEU A 12 -26.39 -10.92 25.81
CA LEU A 12 -24.94 -11.05 25.82
C LEU A 12 -24.48 -12.18 24.89
N PHE A 13 -25.21 -13.30 24.82
CA PHE A 13 -24.90 -14.41 23.91
C PHE A 13 -25.16 -14.04 22.43
N GLU A 14 -26.25 -13.31 22.14
CA GLU A 14 -26.49 -12.75 20.81
C GLU A 14 -25.45 -11.69 20.44
N LEU A 15 -25.04 -10.83 21.37
CA LEU A 15 -23.94 -9.87 21.16
C LEU A 15 -22.59 -10.57 20.95
N ILE A 16 -22.31 -11.66 21.67
CA ILE A 16 -21.10 -12.49 21.50
C ILE A 16 -21.15 -13.22 20.15
N SER A 17 -22.32 -13.71 19.72
CA SER A 17 -22.51 -14.35 18.43
C SER A 17 -22.52 -13.35 17.26
N LEU A 18 -22.87 -12.08 17.49
CA LEU A 18 -22.62 -10.99 16.54
C LEU A 18 -21.14 -10.56 16.56
N ALA A 19 -20.44 -10.81 17.67
CA ALA A 19 -19.03 -10.46 17.87
C ALA A 19 -18.06 -11.60 17.51
N THR A 20 -18.54 -12.74 17.01
CA THR A 20 -17.69 -13.67 16.27
C THR A 20 -17.33 -13.00 14.96
N GLY A 21 -16.23 -12.24 14.98
CA GLY A 21 -15.68 -11.61 13.80
C GLY A 21 -15.33 -12.65 12.73
N LEU A 22 -15.15 -12.17 11.50
CA LEU A 22 -14.68 -13.00 10.40
C LEU A 22 -13.31 -13.59 10.75
N ASP A 23 -13.19 -14.91 10.64
CA ASP A 23 -11.94 -15.65 10.77
C ASP A 23 -11.38 -16.00 9.38
N ARG A 24 -10.07 -16.23 9.27
CA ARG A 24 -9.47 -16.66 8.00
C ARG A 24 -10.05 -17.98 7.50
N SER A 25 -10.49 -18.85 8.41
CA SER A 25 -11.11 -20.13 8.08
C SER A 25 -12.49 -20.00 7.44
N ASP A 26 -13.13 -18.82 7.50
CA ASP A 26 -14.40 -18.55 6.81
C ASP A 26 -14.22 -18.38 5.29
N PHE A 27 -12.98 -18.26 4.82
CA PHE A 27 -12.63 -18.07 3.42
C PHE A 27 -11.90 -19.30 2.86
N PRO A 28 -11.96 -19.56 1.53
CA PRO A 28 -11.12 -20.58 0.90
C PRO A 28 -9.65 -20.37 1.27
N SER A 29 -8.89 -21.47 1.41
CA SER A 29 -7.46 -21.40 1.75
C SER A 29 -6.63 -20.63 0.70
N SER A 30 -7.16 -20.48 -0.53
CA SER A 30 -6.57 -19.71 -1.62
C SER A 30 -7.06 -18.27 -1.71
N PHE A 31 -7.86 -17.80 -0.74
CA PHE A 31 -8.38 -16.44 -0.75
C PHE A 31 -7.25 -15.43 -0.51
N LEU A 32 -7.30 -14.31 -1.24
CA LEU A 32 -6.28 -13.27 -1.16
C LEU A 32 -6.75 -12.14 -0.25
N PHE A 33 -5.95 -11.87 0.77
CA PHE A 33 -6.05 -10.70 1.62
C PHE A 33 -4.80 -9.87 1.41
N GLY A 34 -4.99 -8.63 0.96
CA GLY A 34 -3.89 -7.78 0.58
C GLY A 34 -4.04 -6.34 1.01
N THR A 35 -2.96 -5.61 0.84
CA THR A 35 -2.90 -4.15 0.96
C THR A 35 -2.72 -3.54 -0.43
N ALA A 36 -2.97 -2.23 -0.55
CA ALA A 36 -2.82 -1.53 -1.82
C ALA A 36 -2.31 -0.11 -1.64
N THR A 37 -1.49 0.33 -2.59
CA THR A 37 -0.87 1.67 -2.61
C THR A 37 -0.83 2.24 -4.03
N SER A 38 -0.35 3.48 -4.16
CA SER A 38 -0.01 4.06 -5.45
C SER A 38 1.31 4.84 -5.37
N CYS A 39 2.07 4.83 -6.46
CA CYS A 39 3.46 5.29 -6.50
C CYS A 39 3.63 6.74 -6.01
N TYR A 40 2.81 7.68 -6.47
CA TYR A 40 2.96 9.09 -6.07
C TYR A 40 2.60 9.31 -4.60
N GLN A 41 1.72 8.49 -4.04
CA GLN A 41 1.26 8.65 -2.66
C GLN A 41 2.27 8.16 -1.63
N ILE A 42 3.17 7.23 -1.99
CA ILE A 42 4.05 6.57 -1.02
C ILE A 42 5.54 6.65 -1.35
N GLU A 43 5.94 6.76 -2.63
CA GLU A 43 7.33 6.54 -3.01
C GLU A 43 8.27 7.63 -2.53
N GLY A 44 7.94 8.90 -2.75
CA GLY A 44 8.92 9.98 -2.62
C GLY A 44 10.05 9.86 -3.63
N GLY A 45 11.24 10.38 -3.28
CA GLY A 45 12.40 10.40 -4.16
C GLY A 45 12.08 11.02 -5.52
N TYR A 46 11.35 12.15 -5.52
CA TYR A 46 10.64 12.64 -6.70
C TYR A 46 11.55 13.09 -7.86
N LEU A 47 12.81 13.41 -7.57
CA LEU A 47 13.87 13.72 -8.55
C LEU A 47 15.06 12.73 -8.48
N GLU A 48 14.92 11.66 -7.71
CA GLU A 48 15.99 10.69 -7.50
C GLU A 48 16.02 9.61 -8.57
N GLY A 49 17.19 9.01 -8.76
CA GLY A 49 17.36 7.88 -9.67
C GLY A 49 16.95 8.19 -11.11
N ASN A 50 17.18 9.41 -11.60
CA ASN A 50 16.79 9.89 -12.93
C ASN A 50 15.28 9.88 -13.22
N LYS A 51 14.43 9.89 -12.19
CA LYS A 51 12.99 10.17 -12.35
C LYS A 51 12.77 11.59 -12.89
N SER A 52 11.82 11.76 -13.81
CA SER A 52 11.33 13.09 -14.20
C SER A 52 10.05 13.47 -13.47
N LEU A 53 9.70 14.76 -13.56
CA LEU A 53 8.43 15.28 -13.08
C LEU A 53 7.25 14.60 -13.79
N ASN A 54 6.24 14.23 -13.02
CA ASN A 54 4.91 13.86 -13.50
C ASN A 54 3.93 15.04 -13.31
N ASN A 55 2.70 14.86 -13.76
CA ASN A 55 1.64 15.86 -13.65
C ASN A 55 1.31 16.24 -12.19
N TRP A 56 1.36 15.28 -11.26
CA TRP A 56 1.14 15.53 -9.85
C TRP A 56 2.29 16.32 -9.23
N ASP A 57 3.55 16.02 -9.57
CA ASP A 57 4.71 16.82 -9.15
C ASP A 57 4.47 18.30 -9.52
N VAL A 58 4.09 18.59 -10.76
CA VAL A 58 3.80 19.97 -11.19
C VAL A 58 2.58 20.55 -10.48
N PHE A 59 1.53 19.75 -10.27
CA PHE A 59 0.28 20.20 -9.67
C PHE A 59 0.42 20.59 -8.21
N THR A 60 1.12 19.77 -7.39
CA THR A 60 1.27 20.01 -5.95
C THR A 60 2.20 21.17 -5.64
N HIS A 61 3.18 21.44 -6.50
CA HIS A 61 4.12 22.56 -6.33
C HIS A 61 3.51 23.94 -6.66
N MET A 62 2.30 23.98 -7.23
CA MET A 62 1.58 25.23 -7.44
C MET A 62 0.85 25.67 -6.15
N PRO A 63 1.12 26.87 -5.61
CA PRO A 63 0.47 27.36 -4.40
C PRO A 63 -1.07 27.35 -4.50
N GLY A 64 -1.73 26.83 -3.47
CA GLY A 64 -3.19 26.81 -3.37
C GLY A 64 -3.88 25.58 -3.97
N ASN A 65 -3.16 24.70 -4.68
CA ASN A 65 -3.74 23.47 -5.22
C ASN A 65 -3.93 22.36 -4.18
N ILE A 66 -3.08 22.35 -3.13
CA ILE A 66 -3.17 21.42 -2.01
C ILE A 66 -3.54 22.21 -0.76
N LYS A 67 -4.53 21.72 -0.02
CA LYS A 67 -5.14 22.44 1.12
C LYS A 67 -4.12 22.87 2.19
N ASP A 68 -3.14 22.03 2.46
CA ASP A 68 -2.06 22.26 3.44
C ASP A 68 -0.72 22.64 2.78
N GLY A 69 -0.67 22.74 1.44
CA GLY A 69 0.54 23.04 0.68
C GLY A 69 1.57 21.90 0.62
N SER A 70 1.21 20.68 1.03
CA SER A 70 2.10 19.51 0.97
C SER A 70 2.34 19.00 -0.46
N THR A 71 3.42 18.24 -0.65
CA THR A 71 3.80 17.59 -1.90
C THR A 71 4.13 16.10 -1.69
N GLY A 72 4.21 15.34 -2.78
CA GLY A 72 4.65 13.94 -2.76
C GLY A 72 6.17 13.76 -2.82
N ASP A 73 6.96 14.78 -2.47
CA ASP A 73 8.42 14.77 -2.65
C ASP A 73 9.11 13.69 -1.81
N VAL A 74 8.61 13.53 -0.57
CA VAL A 74 9.06 12.52 0.40
C VAL A 74 8.00 11.43 0.59
N ALA A 75 6.72 11.81 0.74
CA ALA A 75 5.62 10.88 1.02
C ALA A 75 5.92 9.97 2.24
N ASP A 76 5.71 8.66 2.13
CA ASP A 76 6.06 7.66 3.16
C ASP A 76 7.51 7.16 3.02
N ASP A 77 8.26 7.72 2.06
CA ASP A 77 9.65 7.38 1.74
C ASP A 77 9.84 5.91 1.30
N HIS A 78 8.82 5.33 0.68
CA HIS A 78 8.85 3.94 0.22
C HIS A 78 9.96 3.67 -0.80
N TYR A 79 10.39 4.67 -1.58
CA TYR A 79 11.51 4.52 -2.51
C TYR A 79 12.80 4.06 -1.82
N HIS A 80 13.02 4.49 -0.57
CA HIS A 80 14.17 4.09 0.23
C HIS A 80 13.85 2.97 1.22
N ARG A 81 12.59 2.87 1.66
CA ARG A 81 12.14 2.05 2.80
C ARG A 81 11.27 0.85 2.41
N TYR A 82 11.25 0.48 1.13
CA TYR A 82 10.38 -0.60 0.64
C TYR A 82 10.65 -1.94 1.32
N MET A 83 11.88 -2.20 1.78
CA MET A 83 12.22 -3.44 2.50
C MET A 83 11.52 -3.51 3.86
N GLU A 84 11.45 -2.40 4.59
CA GLU A 84 10.69 -2.32 5.84
C GLU A 84 9.19 -2.49 5.57
N ASP A 85 8.67 -1.89 4.51
CA ASP A 85 7.26 -2.01 4.16
C ASP A 85 6.87 -3.44 3.76
N VAL A 86 7.75 -4.14 3.05
CA VAL A 86 7.60 -5.58 2.75
C VAL A 86 7.56 -6.40 4.04
N GLU A 87 8.42 -6.11 5.01
CA GLU A 87 8.42 -6.80 6.30
C GLU A 87 7.14 -6.52 7.10
N LEU A 88 6.64 -5.27 7.08
CA LEU A 88 5.38 -4.91 7.71
C LEU A 88 4.21 -5.71 7.11
N MET A 89 4.11 -5.78 5.79
CA MET A 89 3.06 -6.56 5.11
C MET A 89 3.16 -8.06 5.46
N HIS A 90 4.37 -8.61 5.49
CA HIS A 90 4.57 -10.00 5.91
C HIS A 90 4.13 -10.23 7.36
N SER A 91 4.49 -9.33 8.28
CA SER A 91 4.11 -9.41 9.70
C SER A 91 2.61 -9.28 9.94
N LEU A 92 1.91 -8.53 9.08
CA LEU A 92 0.44 -8.40 9.08
C LEU A 92 -0.26 -9.70 8.61
N GLY A 93 0.48 -10.60 7.96
CA GLY A 93 -0.03 -11.87 7.43
C GLY A 93 -0.82 -11.73 6.13
N VAL A 94 -0.75 -10.60 5.43
CA VAL A 94 -1.34 -10.47 4.09
C VAL A 94 -0.55 -11.30 3.06
N ASN A 95 -1.23 -11.75 2.02
CA ASN A 95 -0.66 -12.62 0.99
C ASN A 95 -0.72 -12.00 -0.42
N SER A 96 -1.18 -10.76 -0.55
CA SER A 96 -1.10 -10.01 -1.79
C SER A 96 -0.80 -8.53 -1.56
N TYR A 97 -0.10 -7.92 -2.53
CA TYR A 97 0.18 -6.49 -2.50
C TYR A 97 -0.04 -5.85 -3.87
N ARG A 98 -1.00 -4.92 -3.93
CA ARG A 98 -1.28 -4.15 -5.14
C ARG A 98 -0.60 -2.79 -5.09
N PHE A 99 0.44 -2.60 -5.88
CA PHE A 99 1.08 -1.30 -6.07
C PHE A 99 0.98 -0.83 -7.53
N SER A 100 1.31 0.43 -7.78
CA SER A 100 1.43 0.98 -9.14
C SER A 100 2.87 1.32 -9.47
N ILE A 101 3.20 1.30 -10.76
CA ILE A 101 4.51 1.70 -11.27
C ILE A 101 4.45 3.16 -11.73
N SER A 102 5.40 3.97 -11.28
CA SER A 102 5.55 5.37 -11.70
C SER A 102 6.05 5.45 -13.14
N TRP A 103 5.21 5.93 -14.04
CA TRP A 103 5.58 6.14 -15.44
C TRP A 103 6.83 7.02 -15.53
N SER A 104 6.84 8.19 -14.87
CA SER A 104 7.96 9.13 -14.98
C SER A 104 9.26 8.62 -14.35
N ARG A 105 9.19 7.56 -13.51
CA ARG A 105 10.37 6.86 -13.00
C ARG A 105 10.93 5.87 -14.02
N VAL A 106 10.08 5.13 -14.75
CA VAL A 106 10.50 4.12 -15.74
C VAL A 106 10.80 4.71 -17.12
N LEU A 107 9.99 5.66 -17.56
CA LEU A 107 10.11 6.37 -18.84
C LEU A 107 10.09 7.88 -18.61
N PRO A 108 11.21 8.49 -18.18
CA PRO A 108 11.25 9.90 -17.78
C PRO A 108 10.91 10.87 -18.92
N ARG A 109 11.16 10.49 -20.18
CA ARG A 109 10.78 11.27 -21.38
C ARG A 109 9.57 10.69 -22.12
N GLY A 110 8.78 9.85 -21.44
CA GLY A 110 7.60 9.20 -22.01
C GLY A 110 7.95 8.21 -23.13
N ARG A 111 7.01 8.02 -24.06
CA ARG A 111 7.08 6.98 -25.12
C ARG A 111 8.33 7.04 -26.01
N PHE A 112 8.83 8.23 -26.29
CA PHE A 112 9.99 8.45 -27.18
C PHE A 112 11.30 8.60 -26.41
N GLY A 113 11.25 8.40 -25.08
CA GLY A 113 12.39 8.41 -24.20
C GLY A 113 13.15 7.10 -24.15
N GLU A 114 14.35 7.16 -23.57
CA GLU A 114 15.05 5.96 -23.17
C GLU A 114 14.46 5.45 -21.84
N ILE A 115 14.53 4.14 -21.64
CA ILE A 115 14.13 3.50 -20.39
C ILE A 115 15.14 3.90 -19.31
N ASN A 116 14.64 4.31 -18.15
CA ASN A 116 15.47 4.51 -16.98
C ASN A 116 15.71 3.20 -16.24
N SER A 117 16.89 2.62 -16.42
CA SER A 117 17.27 1.35 -15.81
C SER A 117 17.28 1.39 -14.28
N ILE A 118 17.54 2.55 -13.66
CA ILE A 118 17.49 2.71 -12.20
C ILE A 118 16.06 2.56 -11.69
N GLY A 119 15.10 3.18 -12.39
CA GLY A 119 13.67 3.05 -12.08
C GLY A 119 13.17 1.62 -12.25
N VAL A 120 13.58 0.93 -13.32
CA VAL A 120 13.26 -0.49 -13.53
C VAL A 120 13.86 -1.35 -12.41
N LYS A 121 15.12 -1.10 -12.01
CA LYS A 121 15.77 -1.85 -10.95
C LYS A 121 15.00 -1.73 -9.62
N PHE A 122 14.55 -0.54 -9.25
CA PHE A 122 13.74 -0.34 -8.03
C PHE A 122 12.50 -1.25 -8.00
N TYR A 123 11.72 -1.29 -9.08
CA TYR A 123 10.52 -2.15 -9.12
C TYR A 123 10.86 -3.63 -9.16
N ASN A 124 11.95 -4.03 -9.84
CA ASN A 124 12.42 -5.41 -9.81
C ASN A 124 12.83 -5.82 -8.39
N ASP A 125 13.61 -4.99 -7.69
CA ASP A 125 14.06 -5.27 -6.32
C ASP A 125 12.87 -5.37 -5.35
N LEU A 126 11.84 -4.52 -5.51
CA LEU A 126 10.59 -4.59 -4.75
C LEU A 126 9.81 -5.90 -5.04
N ILE A 127 9.65 -6.26 -6.32
CA ILE A 127 8.97 -7.50 -6.72
C ILE A 127 9.70 -8.72 -6.17
N ASP A 128 11.03 -8.76 -6.28
CA ASP A 128 11.85 -9.84 -5.76
C ASP A 128 11.70 -9.97 -4.23
N ALA A 129 11.69 -8.85 -3.51
CA ALA A 129 11.47 -8.84 -2.06
C ALA A 129 10.08 -9.37 -1.66
N LEU A 130 9.03 -9.01 -2.40
CA LEU A 130 7.66 -9.50 -2.16
C LEU A 130 7.54 -11.01 -2.40
N LEU A 131 8.10 -11.50 -3.50
CA LEU A 131 8.10 -12.92 -3.86
C LEU A 131 8.87 -13.76 -2.82
N LEU A 132 10.00 -13.25 -2.32
CA LEU A 132 10.76 -13.89 -1.24
C LEU A 132 9.94 -14.06 0.05
N LYS A 133 8.97 -13.18 0.30
CA LYS A 133 8.06 -13.25 1.47
C LYS A 133 6.74 -13.97 1.20
N GLY A 134 6.58 -14.53 0.00
CA GLY A 134 5.38 -15.29 -0.39
C GLY A 134 4.16 -14.43 -0.71
N SER A 135 4.36 -13.14 -0.98
CA SER A 135 3.28 -12.26 -1.49
C SER A 135 3.18 -12.38 -3.01
N ILE A 136 1.94 -12.35 -3.52
CA ILE A 136 1.64 -12.31 -4.96
C ILE A 136 1.00 -11.01 -5.42
#